data_AF-A0A5B8MN01-F1
#
_entry.id   AF-A0A5B8MN01-F1
#
_cell.length_a   1.000
_cell.length_b   1.000
_cell.length_c   1.000
_cell.angle_alpha   90.00
_cell.angle_beta   90.00
_cell.angle_gamma   90.00
#
_symmetry.space_group_name_H-M   'P 1'
#
loop_
_entity.id
_entity.type
_entity.pdbx_description
1 polymer ?
#
loop_
_entity_poly.entity_id
_entity_poly.type
_entity_poly.pdbx_seq_one_letter_code
_entity_poly.pdbx_strand_id
1 'polypeptide(L)'
;MMQATAMISFDETYRVRVLDPDVYDDTVRLKEESSTYCEKISQMITAGNDAVSKIEQQAKRIEAIKLAAIGQRNKLSEARESQAKEEKELKQKVLEKQEELERLKAEYDSLFKVKTEQESMIEKLAEHAM
;
A
#
# COMPACT_ATOMS: atom_id res chain seq x y z
N MET A 1 -71.98 -7.56 -35.84
CA MET A 1 -70.95 -6.88 -36.64
C MET A 1 -71.19 -5.39 -36.52
N MET A 2 -70.45 -4.69 -35.65
CA MET A 2 -70.52 -3.23 -35.58
C MET A 2 -69.50 -2.70 -36.59
N GLN A 3 -69.98 -2.25 -37.74
CA GLN A 3 -69.13 -1.55 -38.71
C GLN A 3 -68.62 -0.28 -38.04
N ALA A 4 -67.33 -0.25 -37.71
CA ALA A 4 -66.67 0.99 -37.34
C ALA A 4 -66.57 1.83 -38.60
N THR A 5 -67.46 2.82 -38.73
CA THR A 5 -67.34 3.85 -39.77
C THR A 5 -66.08 4.63 -39.45
N ALA A 6 -65.00 4.41 -40.21
CA ALA A 6 -63.77 5.18 -40.06
C ALA A 6 -64.09 6.65 -40.36
N MET A 7 -64.11 7.48 -39.31
CA MET A 7 -64.38 8.91 -39.44
C MET A 7 -63.12 9.54 -40.03
N ILE A 8 -63.22 9.98 -41.27
CA ILE A 8 -62.12 10.65 -41.98
C ILE A 8 -62.09 12.10 -41.51
N SER A 9 -60.97 12.51 -40.92
CA SER A 9 -60.68 13.89 -40.52
C SER A 9 -59.69 14.52 -41.51
N PHE A 10 -59.71 15.85 -41.59
CA PHE A 10 -58.70 16.63 -42.29
C PHE A 10 -57.91 17.41 -41.26
N ASP A 11 -56.59 17.37 -41.35
CA ASP A 11 -55.73 18.21 -40.49
C ASP A 11 -55.55 19.62 -41.06
N GLU A 12 -54.90 20.50 -40.29
CA GLU A 12 -54.60 21.89 -40.69
C GLU A 12 -53.70 22.00 -41.94
N THR A 13 -53.10 20.89 -42.39
CA THR A 13 -52.30 20.79 -43.62
C THR A 13 -53.05 20.11 -44.77
N TYR A 14 -54.37 19.96 -44.65
CA TYR A 14 -55.28 19.32 -45.62
C TYR A 14 -54.98 17.84 -45.89
N ARG A 15 -54.32 17.13 -44.96
CA ARG A 15 -54.07 15.69 -45.09
C ARG A 15 -55.23 14.91 -44.52
N VAL A 16 -55.60 13.86 -45.24
CA VAL A 16 -56.63 12.90 -44.84
C VAL A 16 -56.09 12.04 -43.69
N ARG A 17 -56.77 12.05 -42.56
CA ARG A 17 -56.45 11.24 -41.37
C ARG A 17 -57.65 10.43 -40.92
N VAL A 18 -57.37 9.33 -40.21
CA VAL A 18 -58.38 8.44 -39.62
C VAL A 18 -58.56 8.72 -38.11
N LEU A 19 -57.62 9.47 -37.53
CA LEU A 19 -57.64 9.92 -36.13
C LEU A 19 -57.99 11.40 -36.10
N ASP A 20 -58.69 11.82 -35.05
CA ASP A 20 -58.87 13.24 -34.75
C ASP A 20 -57.48 13.95 -34.71
N PRO A 21 -57.31 15.12 -35.36
CA PRO A 21 -56.02 15.82 -35.41
C PRO A 21 -55.37 16.04 -34.05
N ASP A 22 -56.14 16.41 -33.02
CA ASP A 22 -55.62 16.67 -31.67
C ASP A 22 -55.10 15.36 -31.03
N VAL A 23 -55.84 14.27 -31.21
CA VAL A 23 -55.45 12.92 -30.71
C VAL A 23 -54.21 12.41 -31.43
N TYR A 24 -54.06 12.70 -32.72
CA TYR A 24 -52.86 12.36 -33.47
C TYR A 24 -51.63 13.12 -32.96
N ASP A 25 -51.75 14.44 -32.79
CA ASP A 25 -50.65 15.29 -32.32
C ASP A 25 -50.21 14.93 -30.90
N ASP A 26 -51.16 14.67 -29.99
CA ASP A 26 -50.86 14.16 -28.66
C ASP A 26 -50.16 12.79 -28.69
N THR A 27 -50.55 11.91 -29.63
CA THR A 27 -49.91 10.59 -29.80
C THR A 27 -48.46 10.73 -30.32
N VAL A 28 -48.22 11.66 -31.25
CA VAL A 28 -46.87 11.96 -31.74
C VAL A 28 -46.01 12.56 -30.64
N ARG A 29 -46.53 13.53 -29.89
CA ARG A 29 -45.83 14.12 -28.74
C ARG A 29 -45.46 13.07 -27.70
N LEU A 30 -46.42 12.22 -27.32
CA LEU A 30 -46.18 11.13 -26.37
C LEU A 30 -45.10 10.16 -26.86
N LYS A 31 -45.07 9.84 -28.16
CA LYS A 31 -44.04 8.99 -28.76
C LYS A 31 -42.65 9.64 -28.66
N GLU A 32 -42.54 10.93 -28.96
CA GLU A 32 -41.27 11.67 -28.90
C GLU A 32 -40.76 11.81 -27.46
N GLU A 33 -41.65 12.12 -26.52
CA GLU A 33 -41.35 12.19 -25.09
C GLU A 33 -40.91 10.82 -24.55
N SER A 34 -41.59 9.74 -24.95
CA SER A 34 -41.24 8.38 -24.57
C SER A 34 -39.88 7.97 -25.12
N SER A 35 -39.56 8.34 -26.37
CA SER A 35 -38.23 8.11 -26.97
C SER A 35 -37.14 8.83 -26.20
N THR A 36 -37.36 10.12 -25.92
CA THR A 36 -36.42 10.96 -25.15
C THR A 36 -36.21 10.42 -23.73
N TYR A 37 -37.27 9.92 -23.10
CA TYR A 37 -37.19 9.30 -21.79
C TYR A 37 -36.34 8.03 -21.81
N CYS A 38 -36.57 7.15 -22.79
CA CYS A 38 -35.75 5.94 -22.98
C CYS A 38 -34.27 6.27 -23.18
N GLU A 39 -33.95 7.28 -24.01
CA GLU A 39 -32.58 7.74 -24.21
C GLU A 39 -31.93 8.25 -22.92
N LYS A 40 -32.65 9.05 -22.12
CA LYS A 40 -32.15 9.54 -20.81
C LYS A 40 -31.90 8.39 -19.84
N ILE A 41 -32.78 7.39 -19.80
CA ILE A 41 -32.58 6.20 -18.97
C ILE A 41 -31.35 5.42 -19.43
N SER A 42 -31.15 5.24 -20.74
CA SER A 42 -29.94 4.59 -21.26
C SER A 42 -28.67 5.34 -20.88
N GLN A 43 -28.65 6.68 -21.01
CA GLN A 43 -27.51 7.50 -20.61
C GLN A 43 -27.23 7.40 -19.11
N MET A 44 -28.28 7.40 -18.28
CA MET A 44 -28.14 7.25 -16.82
C MET A 44 -27.54 5.89 -16.45
N ILE A 45 -27.99 4.80 -17.09
CA ILE A 45 -27.45 3.45 -16.87
C ILE A 45 -25.97 3.40 -17.26
N THR A 46 -25.60 3.96 -18.41
CA THR A 46 -24.19 4.04 -18.84
C THR A 46 -23.35 4.83 -17.86
N ALA A 47 -23.80 6.00 -17.43
CA ALA A 47 -23.08 6.83 -16.46
C ALA A 47 -22.93 6.10 -15.10
N GLY A 48 -23.95 5.37 -14.67
CA GLY A 48 -23.91 4.54 -13.46
C GLY A 48 -22.86 3.43 -13.56
N ASN A 49 -22.83 2.71 -14.68
CA ASN A 49 -21.85 1.65 -14.91
C ASN A 49 -20.42 2.20 -14.97
N ASP A 50 -20.21 3.34 -15.63
CA ASP A 50 -18.91 4.01 -15.67
C ASP A 50 -18.43 4.44 -14.28
N ALA A 51 -19.35 4.96 -13.45
CA ALA A 51 -19.04 5.34 -12.07
C ALA A 51 -18.63 4.12 -11.23
N VAL A 52 -19.39 3.02 -11.32
CA VAL A 52 -19.06 1.76 -10.64
C VAL A 52 -17.68 1.26 -11.07
N SER A 53 -17.41 1.21 -12.38
CA SER A 53 -16.12 0.78 -12.92
C SER A 53 -14.95 1.61 -12.40
N LYS A 54 -15.10 2.94 -12.35
CA LYS A 54 -14.08 3.84 -11.79
C LYS A 54 -13.86 3.61 -10.30
N ILE A 55 -14.92 3.40 -9.53
CA ILE A 55 -14.83 3.09 -8.10
C ILE A 55 -14.06 1.80 -7.87
N GLU A 56 -14.37 0.73 -8.62
CA GLU A 56 -13.67 -0.55 -8.54
C GLU A 56 -12.18 -0.42 -8.89
N GLN A 57 -11.84 0.37 -9.92
CA GLN A 57 -10.45 0.63 -10.29
C GLN A 57 -9.69 1.36 -9.18
N GLN A 58 -10.31 2.36 -8.55
CA GLN A 58 -9.70 3.09 -7.44
C GLN A 58 -9.54 2.19 -6.21
N ALA A 59 -10.53 1.36 -5.90
CA ALA A 59 -10.46 0.40 -4.80
C ALA A 59 -9.25 -0.54 -4.96
N LYS A 60 -9.08 -1.13 -6.15
CA LYS A 60 -7.91 -1.99 -6.47
C LYS A 60 -6.58 -1.24 -6.30
N ARG A 61 -6.53 0.03 -6.74
CA ARG A 61 -5.32 0.86 -6.61
C ARG A 61 -4.99 1.17 -5.14
N ILE A 62 -6.00 1.51 -4.35
CA ILE A 62 -5.85 1.77 -2.91
C ILE A 62 -5.34 0.52 -2.20
N GLU A 63 -5.91 -0.64 -2.51
CA GLU A 63 -5.50 -1.91 -1.91
C GLU A 63 -4.04 -2.26 -2.24
N ALA A 64 -3.62 -2.09 -3.50
CA ALA A 64 -2.23 -2.29 -3.91
C ALA A 64 -1.26 -1.38 -3.15
N ILE A 65 -1.59 -0.09 -3.01
CA ILE A 65 -0.77 0.88 -2.27
C ILE A 65 -0.73 0.51 -0.78
N LYS A 66 -1.86 0.11 -0.18
CA LYS A 66 -1.94 -0.31 1.22
C LYS A 66 -1.04 -1.51 1.49
N LEU A 67 -1.07 -2.52 0.63
CA LEU A 67 -0.20 -3.69 0.72
C LEU A 67 1.28 -3.30 0.62
N ALA A 68 1.64 -2.45 -0.35
CA ALA A 68 3.01 -1.97 -0.49
C ALA A 68 3.50 -1.19 0.74
N ALA A 69 2.66 -0.31 1.29
CA ALA A 69 2.97 0.47 2.48
C ALA A 69 3.16 -0.42 3.73
N ILE A 70 2.31 -1.44 3.91
CA ILE A 70 2.47 -2.44 4.98
C ILE A 70 3.80 -3.19 4.80
N GLY A 71 4.11 -3.62 3.58
CA GLY A 71 5.37 -4.29 3.27
C GLY A 71 6.59 -3.43 3.59
N GLN A 72 6.59 -2.15 3.21
CA GLN A 72 7.67 -1.22 3.57
C GLN A 72 7.80 -1.01 5.08
N ARG A 73 6.66 -0.88 5.79
CA ARG A 73 6.65 -0.74 7.25
C ARG A 73 7.26 -1.97 7.93
N ASN A 74 6.92 -3.18 7.47
CA ASN A 74 7.47 -4.42 8.03
C ASN A 74 8.98 -4.50 7.82
N LYS A 75 9.46 -4.21 6.60
CA LYS A 75 10.91 -4.15 6.31
C LYS A 75 11.65 -3.17 7.22
N LEU A 76 11.06 -1.99 7.45
CA LEU A 76 11.65 -0.99 8.35
C LEU A 76 11.68 -1.49 9.81
N SER A 77 10.61 -2.14 10.25
CA SER A 77 10.54 -2.72 11.60
C SER A 77 11.60 -3.81 11.79
N GLU A 78 11.71 -4.74 10.84
CA GLU A 78 12.71 -5.82 10.83
C GLU A 78 14.14 -5.26 10.80
N ALA A 79 14.40 -4.23 9.99
CA ALA A 79 15.70 -3.59 9.93
C ALA A 79 16.09 -2.94 11.27
N ARG A 80 15.14 -2.28 11.95
CA ARG A 80 15.37 -1.69 13.28
C ARG A 80 15.64 -2.75 14.35
N GLU A 81 14.90 -3.85 14.31
CA GLU A 81 15.10 -4.96 15.25
C GLU A 81 16.47 -5.63 15.02
N SER A 82 16.83 -5.88 13.76
CA SER A 82 18.15 -6.39 13.38
C SER A 82 19.28 -5.46 13.83
N GLN A 83 19.13 -4.15 13.61
CA GLN A 83 20.11 -3.16 14.03
C GLN A 83 20.27 -3.14 15.56
N ALA A 84 19.17 -3.15 16.31
CA ALA A 84 19.21 -3.16 17.77
C ALA A 84 19.87 -4.45 18.31
N LYS A 85 19.61 -5.59 17.68
CA LYS A 85 20.25 -6.86 18.00
C LYS A 85 21.75 -6.81 17.74
N GLU A 86 22.15 -6.34 16.55
CA GLU A 86 23.56 -6.20 16.19
C GLU A 86 24.31 -5.24 17.12
N GLU A 87 23.70 -4.12 17.49
CA GLU A 87 24.28 -3.18 18.45
C GLU A 87 24.50 -3.83 19.83
N LYS A 88 23.54 -4.62 20.29
CA LYS A 88 23.66 -5.37 21.55
C LYS A 88 24.77 -6.42 21.49
N GLU A 89 24.85 -7.18 20.39
CA GLU A 89 25.90 -8.17 20.18
C GLU A 89 27.30 -7.52 20.12
N LEU A 90 27.43 -6.39 19.44
CA LEU A 90 28.69 -5.64 19.39
C LEU A 90 29.09 -5.11 20.76
N LYS A 91 28.15 -4.54 21.54
CA LYS A 91 28.41 -4.09 22.91
C LYS A 91 28.88 -5.23 23.80
N GLN A 92 28.26 -6.41 23.69
CA GLN A 92 28.69 -7.58 24.43
C GLN A 92 30.11 -8.03 24.04
N LYS A 93 30.42 -8.09 22.74
CA LYS A 93 31.78 -8.42 22.26
C LYS A 93 32.83 -7.43 22.76
N VAL A 94 32.50 -6.14 22.80
CA VAL A 94 33.39 -5.10 23.33
C VAL A 94 33.66 -5.34 24.82
N LEU A 95 32.62 -5.64 25.61
CA LEU A 95 32.76 -5.96 27.03
C LEU A 95 33.65 -7.18 27.25
N GLU A 96 33.37 -8.29 26.56
CA GLU A 96 34.15 -9.53 26.64
C GLU A 96 35.64 -9.29 26.32
N LYS A 97 35.92 -8.46 25.30
CA LYS A 97 37.30 -8.11 24.92
C LYS A 97 37.99 -7.19 25.93
N GLN A 98 37.25 -6.30 26.58
CA GLN A 98 37.78 -5.46 27.65
C GLN A 98 38.16 -6.30 28.87
N GLU A 99 37.29 -7.22 29.29
CA GLU A 99 37.57 -8.14 30.40
C GLU A 99 38.79 -9.04 30.10
N GLU A 100 38.88 -9.57 28.87
CA GLU A 100 40.03 -10.36 28.43
C GLU A 100 41.33 -9.54 28.47
N LEU A 101 41.28 -8.27 28.03
CA LEU A 101 42.42 -7.37 28.07
C LEU A 101 42.87 -7.07 29.50
N GLU A 102 41.94 -6.81 30.43
CA GLU A 102 42.25 -6.58 31.83
C GLU A 102 42.91 -7.80 32.47
N ARG A 103 42.40 -9.00 32.18
CA ARG A 103 43.02 -10.26 32.64
C ARG A 103 44.45 -10.40 32.13
N LEU A 104 44.68 -10.18 30.84
CA LEU A 104 46.01 -10.29 30.23
C LEU A 104 46.99 -9.26 30.78
N LYS A 105 46.53 -8.04 31.08
CA LYS A 105 47.36 -7.02 31.75
C LYS A 105 47.78 -7.45 33.14
N ALA A 106 46.85 -7.98 33.93
CA ALA A 106 47.17 -8.47 35.28
C ALA A 106 48.16 -9.65 35.24
N GLU A 107 48.01 -10.56 34.26
CA GLU A 107 48.94 -11.66 34.04
C GLU A 107 50.34 -11.16 33.64
N TYR A 108 50.40 -10.20 32.70
CA TYR A 108 51.64 -9.56 32.29
C TYR A 108 52.36 -8.90 33.47
N ASP A 109 51.66 -8.10 34.26
CA ASP A 109 52.24 -7.40 35.42
C ASP A 109 52.77 -8.39 36.46
N SER A 110 52.08 -9.51 36.66
CA SER A 110 52.52 -10.60 37.55
C SER A 110 53.81 -11.26 37.04
N LEU A 111 53.84 -11.65 35.76
CA LEU A 111 55.02 -12.25 35.14
C LEU A 111 56.20 -11.30 35.09
N PHE A 112 55.97 -10.01 34.84
CA PHE A 112 57.00 -8.99 34.81
C PHE A 112 57.67 -8.82 36.18
N LYS A 113 56.90 -8.84 37.27
CA LYS A 113 57.45 -8.84 38.64
C LYS A 113 58.35 -10.06 38.88
N VAL A 114 57.85 -11.25 38.58
CA VAL A 114 58.61 -12.50 38.74
C VAL A 114 59.91 -12.47 37.92
N LYS A 115 59.86 -12.02 36.66
CA LYS A 115 61.04 -11.85 35.80
C LYS A 115 62.06 -10.91 36.44
N THR A 116 61.61 -9.76 36.94
CA THR A 116 62.49 -8.75 37.56
C THR A 116 63.15 -9.30 38.84
N GLU A 117 62.40 -10.03 39.66
CA GLU A 117 62.92 -10.69 40.87
C GLU A 117 63.98 -11.74 40.51
N GLN A 118 63.73 -12.55 39.47
CA GLN A 118 64.68 -13.55 38.98
C GLN A 118 65.95 -12.89 38.43
N GLU A 119 65.84 -11.80 37.67
CA GLU A 119 67.00 -11.05 37.14
C GLU A 119 67.86 -10.50 38.29
N SER A 120 67.25 -9.91 39.32
CA SER A 120 67.97 -9.44 40.51
C SER A 120 68.64 -10.57 41.29
N MET A 121 68.01 -11.75 41.36
CA MET A 121 68.59 -12.92 42.03
C MET A 121 69.80 -13.45 41.25
N ILE A 122 69.73 -13.48 39.92
CA ILE A 122 70.84 -13.87 39.04
C ILE A 122 72.03 -12.92 39.22
N GLU A 123 71.79 -11.61 39.24
CA GLU A 123 72.84 -10.61 39.50
C GLU A 123 73.56 -10.87 40.82
N LYS A 124 72.82 -11.07 41.91
CA LYS A 124 73.40 -11.40 43.22
C LYS A 124 74.21 -12.69 43.22
N LEU A 125 73.73 -13.73 42.54
CA LEU A 125 74.45 -15.00 42.41
C LEU A 125 75.74 -14.84 41.59
N ALA A 126 75.71 -14.02 40.54
CA ALA A 126 76.89 -13.71 39.73
C ALA A 126 77.94 -12.92 40.52
N GLU A 127 77.53 -11.96 41.35
CA GLU A 127 78.43 -11.20 42.24
C GLU A 127 79.12 -12.07 43.28
N HIS A 128 78.43 -13.09 43.82
CA HIS A 128 79.00 -14.01 44.80
C HIS A 128 79.84 -15.14 44.20
N ALA A 129 79.76 -15.37 42.89
CA ALA A 129 80.52 -16.41 42.18
C ALA A 129 81.84 -15.90 41.58
N MET A 130 82.10 -14.59 41.59
CA MET A 130 83.40 -13.95 41.30
C MET A 130 84.19 -13.68 42.57
#